data_AF-A0A956DRI5-F1
#
_entry.id   AF-A0A956DRI5-F1
#
_cell.length_a   1.000
_cell.length_b   1.000
_cell.length_c   1.000
_cell.angle_alpha   90.00
_cell.angle_beta   90.00
_cell.angle_gamma   90.00
#
_symmetry.space_group_name_H-M   'P 1'
#
loop_
_entity.id
_entity.type
_entity.pdbx_description
1 polymer ?
#
loop_
_entity_poly.entity_id
_entity_poly.type
_entity_poly.pdbx_seq_one_letter_code
_entity_poly.pdbx_strand_id
1 'polypeptide(L)'
;MTSVDSTKDSEKIVTTAGGVQMTVAELRARVSVVEPGVILMREIDQGTPETLAIMGNALKEAAREMEVYGIVLDLEDSSGNISAEYRRFIPSYFDELWKASEGSFKLLAVAFSGNPVSRVVTKFLIGRMLDLPFTIEKDVEQATEAVRSRLRAG
;
A
#
# COMPACT_ATOMS: atom_id res chain seq x y z
N MET A 1 -5.50 32.82 -2.13
CA MET A 1 -5.66 31.68 -1.21
C MET A 1 -7.08 31.16 -1.37
N THR A 2 -7.27 30.22 -2.28
CA THR A 2 -8.54 29.50 -2.43
C THR A 2 -8.49 28.37 -1.42
N SER A 3 -9.27 28.46 -0.34
CA SER A 3 -9.63 27.28 0.45
C SER A 3 -10.38 26.35 -0.49
N VAL A 4 -9.67 25.38 -1.05
CA VAL A 4 -10.28 24.25 -1.72
C VAL A 4 -11.00 23.47 -0.63
N ASP A 5 -12.31 23.37 -0.79
CA ASP A 5 -13.28 22.76 0.11
C ASP A 5 -12.98 21.24 0.21
N SER A 6 -12.01 20.86 1.05
CA SER A 6 -11.54 19.47 1.22
C SER A 6 -12.65 18.51 1.67
N THR A 7 -13.75 19.07 2.17
CA THR A 7 -15.00 18.38 2.49
C THR A 7 -15.71 17.82 1.26
N LYS A 8 -15.67 18.49 0.09
CA LYS A 8 -16.36 18.02 -1.12
C LYS A 8 -15.66 16.84 -1.81
N ASP A 9 -14.34 16.78 -1.74
CA ASP A 9 -13.59 15.68 -2.33
C ASP A 9 -13.75 14.39 -1.52
N SER A 10 -14.07 14.48 -0.23
CA SER A 10 -14.22 13.33 0.67
C SER A 10 -15.45 12.47 0.33
N GLU A 11 -16.53 13.08 -0.17
CA GLU A 11 -17.78 12.39 -0.57
C GLU A 11 -17.76 11.90 -2.02
N LYS A 12 -16.72 12.23 -2.81
CA LYS A 12 -16.60 11.76 -4.19
C LYS A 12 -16.59 10.22 -4.20
N ILE A 13 -17.46 9.65 -5.02
CA ILE A 13 -17.57 8.20 -5.24
C ILE A 13 -16.62 7.79 -6.36
N VAL A 14 -15.87 6.72 -6.12
CA VAL A 14 -14.98 6.03 -7.06
C VAL A 14 -15.47 4.59 -7.17
N THR A 15 -15.41 4.01 -8.36
CA THR A 15 -15.85 2.63 -8.61
C THR A 15 -14.64 1.75 -8.87
N THR A 16 -14.54 0.61 -8.17
CA THR A 16 -13.51 -0.41 -8.41
C THR A 16 -13.76 -1.12 -9.74
N ALA A 17 -12.80 -1.91 -10.24
CA ALA A 17 -13.00 -2.70 -11.45
C ALA A 17 -14.11 -3.76 -11.28
N GLY A 18 -14.40 -4.17 -10.04
CA GLY A 18 -15.50 -5.08 -9.69
C GLY A 18 -16.87 -4.42 -9.54
N GLY A 19 -16.98 -3.11 -9.76
CA GLY A 19 -18.24 -2.38 -9.64
C GLY A 19 -18.60 -1.96 -8.20
N VAL A 20 -17.68 -2.12 -7.24
CA VAL A 20 -17.90 -1.66 -5.86
C VAL A 20 -17.71 -0.16 -5.79
N GLN A 21 -18.66 0.55 -5.21
CA GLN A 21 -18.58 1.99 -5.00
C GLN A 21 -17.96 2.28 -3.64
N MET A 22 -16.96 3.17 -3.62
CA MET A 22 -16.30 3.63 -2.41
C MET A 22 -16.11 5.14 -2.48
N THR A 23 -16.25 5.81 -1.35
CA THR A 23 -15.90 7.23 -1.20
C THR A 23 -14.39 7.41 -1.09
N VAL A 24 -13.90 8.60 -1.46
CA VAL A 24 -12.50 8.97 -1.20
C VAL A 24 -12.15 8.85 0.28
N ALA A 25 -13.07 9.18 1.19
CA ALA A 25 -12.87 9.00 2.64
C ALA A 25 -12.65 7.53 3.02
N GLU A 26 -13.44 6.59 2.49
CA GLU A 26 -13.25 5.16 2.71
C GLU A 26 -11.92 4.65 2.15
N LEU A 27 -11.52 5.13 0.96
CA LEU A 27 -10.22 4.80 0.37
C LEU A 27 -9.06 5.32 1.23
N ARG A 28 -9.16 6.56 1.74
CA ARG A 28 -8.14 7.12 2.64
C ARG A 28 -8.07 6.37 3.96
N ALA A 29 -9.20 5.92 4.50
CA ALA A 29 -9.28 5.15 5.74
C ALA A 29 -8.62 3.75 5.64
N ARG A 30 -8.37 3.25 4.42
CA ARG A 30 -7.57 2.03 4.20
C ARG A 30 -6.08 2.22 4.50
N VAL A 31 -5.64 3.47 4.70
CA VAL A 31 -4.26 3.81 5.07
C VAL A 31 -4.23 4.38 6.47
N SER A 32 -3.41 3.81 7.35
CA SER A 32 -3.32 4.21 8.75
C SER A 32 -1.91 4.06 9.29
N VAL A 33 -1.47 5.01 10.11
CA VAL A 33 -0.27 4.83 10.94
C VAL A 33 -0.65 3.94 12.13
N VAL A 34 -0.01 2.77 12.23
CA VAL A 34 -0.31 1.80 13.31
C VAL A 34 0.67 1.91 14.47
N GLU A 35 1.88 2.38 14.20
CA GLU A 35 2.89 2.74 15.19
C GLU A 35 3.90 3.72 14.56
N PRO A 36 4.78 4.37 15.35
CA PRO A 36 5.78 5.30 14.80
C PRO A 36 6.63 4.65 13.70
N GLY A 37 6.61 5.25 12.50
CA GLY A 37 7.33 4.76 11.33
C GLY A 37 6.68 3.58 10.59
N VAL A 38 5.50 3.11 11.00
CA VAL A 38 4.81 2.00 10.32
C VAL A 38 3.44 2.43 9.80
N ILE A 39 3.29 2.36 8.49
CA ILE A 39 2.06 2.67 7.79
C ILE A 39 1.43 1.36 7.30
N LEU A 40 0.21 1.08 7.73
CA LEU A 40 -0.61 -0.01 7.22
C LEU A 40 -1.45 0.50 6.04
N MET A 41 -1.37 -0.21 4.92
CA MET A 41 -2.17 -0.01 3.73
C MET A 41 -2.93 -1.30 3.45
N ARG A 42 -4.26 -1.27 3.59
CA ARG A 42 -5.13 -2.41 3.28
C ARG A 42 -5.54 -2.36 1.82
N GLU A 43 -5.22 -3.41 1.08
CA GLU A 43 -5.60 -3.52 -0.33
C GLU A 43 -7.12 -3.51 -0.50
N ILE A 44 -7.54 -3.20 -1.73
CA ILE A 44 -8.93 -3.23 -2.15
C ILE A 44 -9.01 -4.22 -3.30
N ASP A 45 -9.91 -5.18 -3.16
CA ASP A 45 -10.15 -6.16 -4.21
C ASP A 45 -10.53 -5.46 -5.53
N GLN A 46 -9.90 -5.90 -6.62
CA GLN A 46 -10.13 -5.35 -7.95
C GLN A 46 -9.95 -3.83 -8.02
N GLY A 47 -8.95 -3.30 -7.33
CA GLY A 47 -8.57 -1.90 -7.40
C GLY A 47 -8.31 -1.38 -8.82
N THR A 48 -8.41 -0.07 -8.97
CA THR A 48 -8.07 0.69 -10.19
C THR A 48 -6.87 1.61 -9.92
N PRO A 49 -6.19 2.11 -10.96
CA PRO A 49 -5.16 3.14 -10.79
C PRO A 49 -5.64 4.35 -9.97
N GLU A 50 -6.90 4.77 -10.14
CA GLU A 50 -7.48 5.88 -9.36
C GLU A 50 -7.56 5.54 -7.86
N THR A 51 -8.06 4.35 -7.50
CA THR A 51 -8.13 3.94 -6.09
C THR A 51 -6.75 3.88 -5.44
N LEU A 52 -5.75 3.36 -6.14
CA LEU A 52 -4.37 3.30 -5.66
C LEU A 52 -3.72 4.68 -5.57
N ALA A 53 -4.02 5.59 -6.49
CA ALA A 53 -3.54 6.96 -6.41
C ALA A 53 -4.11 7.69 -5.17
N ILE A 54 -5.39 7.49 -4.85
CA ILE A 54 -6.03 8.08 -3.67
C ILE A 54 -5.42 7.54 -2.38
N MET A 55 -5.32 6.21 -2.25
CA MET A 55 -4.65 5.57 -1.11
C MET A 55 -3.18 6.01 -1.03
N GLY A 56 -2.52 6.12 -2.17
CA GLY A 56 -1.14 6.54 -2.25
C GLY A 56 -0.89 7.97 -1.81
N ASN A 57 -1.84 8.87 -2.04
CA ASN A 57 -1.78 10.23 -1.49
C ASN A 57 -1.96 10.21 0.03
N ALA A 58 -2.89 9.41 0.56
CA ALA A 58 -3.04 9.23 2.00
C ALA A 58 -1.75 8.66 2.65
N LEU A 59 -1.07 7.75 1.95
CA LEU A 59 0.21 7.20 2.38
C LEU A 59 1.32 8.26 2.41
N LYS A 60 1.43 9.06 1.35
CA LYS A 60 2.40 10.18 1.30
C LYS A 60 2.14 11.21 2.39
N GLU A 61 0.87 11.51 2.67
CA GLU A 61 0.48 12.39 3.77
C GLU A 61 0.88 11.80 5.13
N ALA A 62 0.61 10.51 5.37
CA ALA A 62 1.01 9.82 6.59
C ALA A 62 2.53 9.76 6.77
N ALA A 63 3.29 9.60 5.68
CA ALA A 63 4.74 9.51 5.71
C ALA A 63 5.45 10.87 5.83
N ARG A 64 4.76 12.00 5.61
CA ARG A 64 5.38 13.32 5.41
C ARG A 64 6.31 13.77 6.54
N GLU A 65 5.99 13.41 7.78
CA GLU A 65 6.74 13.81 8.97
C GLU A 65 7.61 12.68 9.54
N MET A 66 7.71 11.55 8.83
CA MET A 66 8.49 10.40 9.26
C MET A 66 9.89 10.47 8.65
N GLU A 67 10.92 10.54 9.50
CA GLU A 67 12.32 10.49 9.07
C GLU A 67 12.64 9.17 8.35
N VAL A 68 12.16 8.06 8.91
CA VAL A 68 12.21 6.72 8.33
C VAL A 68 10.88 6.03 8.52
N TYR A 69 10.47 5.23 7.54
CA TYR A 69 9.23 4.46 7.63
C TYR A 69 9.28 3.17 6.82
N GLY A 70 8.35 2.27 7.12
CA GLY A 70 8.02 1.13 6.28
C GLY A 70 6.52 1.02 6.09
N ILE A 71 6.16 0.22 5.09
CA ILE A 71 4.77 0.03 4.67
C ILE A 71 4.42 -1.43 4.92
N VAL A 72 3.33 -1.67 5.64
CA VAL A 72 2.66 -2.96 5.67
C VAL A 72 1.55 -2.95 4.63
N LEU A 73 1.66 -3.78 3.60
CA LEU A 73 0.62 -3.98 2.60
C LEU A 73 -0.17 -5.24 2.96
N ASP A 74 -1.42 -5.05 3.36
CA ASP A 74 -2.32 -6.13 3.74
C ASP A 74 -3.15 -6.59 2.54
N LEU A 75 -2.97 -7.85 2.16
CA LEU A 75 -3.62 -8.49 1.00
C LEU A 75 -4.76 -9.43 1.41
N GLU A 76 -5.28 -9.35 2.64
CA GLU A 76 -6.36 -10.23 3.12
C GLU A 76 -7.60 -10.22 2.20
N ASP A 77 -7.97 -9.05 1.68
CA ASP A 77 -9.14 -8.86 0.81
C ASP A 77 -8.88 -9.24 -0.66
N SER A 78 -7.65 -9.58 -1.05
CA SER A 78 -7.30 -9.72 -2.47
C SER A 78 -7.81 -11.04 -3.07
N SER A 79 -8.71 -10.96 -4.06
CA SER A 79 -9.24 -12.14 -4.77
C SER A 79 -8.26 -12.75 -5.78
N GLY A 80 -7.10 -12.13 -5.99
CA GLY A 80 -6.09 -12.54 -6.97
C GLY A 80 -6.40 -12.14 -8.41
N ASN A 81 -7.58 -11.57 -8.68
CA ASN A 81 -7.99 -11.08 -10.00
C ASN A 81 -7.73 -9.58 -10.13
N ILE A 82 -6.49 -9.21 -10.43
CA ILE A 82 -6.13 -7.82 -10.76
C ILE A 82 -6.31 -7.55 -12.25
N SER A 83 -6.90 -6.39 -12.58
CA SER A 83 -7.03 -5.97 -13.98
C SER A 83 -5.65 -5.77 -14.62
N ALA A 84 -5.54 -5.99 -15.94
CA ALA A 84 -4.27 -5.84 -16.64
C ALA A 84 -3.71 -4.40 -16.56
N GLU A 85 -4.60 -3.41 -16.55
CA GLU A 85 -4.24 -2.01 -16.34
C GLU A 85 -3.66 -1.78 -14.96
N TYR A 86 -4.35 -2.25 -13.91
CA TYR A 86 -3.89 -2.10 -12.53
C TYR A 86 -2.56 -2.80 -12.30
N ARG A 87 -2.40 -4.03 -12.83
CA ARG A 87 -1.16 -4.79 -12.78
C ARG A 87 0.03 -4.07 -13.40
N ARG A 88 -0.19 -3.33 -14.50
CA ARG A 88 0.87 -2.54 -15.17
C ARG A 88 1.24 -1.28 -14.40
N PHE A 89 0.30 -0.73 -13.64
CA PHE A 89 0.48 0.51 -12.90
C PHE A 89 1.18 0.32 -11.54
N ILE A 90 0.99 -0.83 -10.88
CA ILE A 90 1.60 -1.13 -9.57
C ILE A 90 3.14 -0.94 -9.56
N PRO A 91 3.91 -1.49 -10.51
CA PRO A 91 5.37 -1.30 -10.53
C PRO A 91 5.80 0.17 -10.60
N SER A 92 5.21 0.97 -11.50
CA SER A 92 5.55 2.38 -11.64
C SER A 92 5.18 3.17 -10.40
N TYR A 93 4.04 2.88 -9.78
CA TYR A 93 3.61 3.54 -8.55
C TYR A 93 4.61 3.33 -7.40
N PHE A 94 5.02 2.09 -7.15
CA PHE A 94 5.96 1.79 -6.07
C PHE A 94 7.40 2.27 -6.37
N ASP A 95 7.82 2.25 -7.63
CA ASP A 95 9.11 2.83 -8.06
C ASP A 95 9.16 4.34 -7.83
N GLU A 96 8.09 5.06 -8.20
CA GLU A 96 7.96 6.50 -7.92
C GLU A 96 7.96 6.78 -6.41
N LEU A 97 7.22 5.98 -5.63
CA LEU A 97 7.18 6.11 -4.17
C LEU A 97 8.57 5.88 -3.55
N TRP A 98 9.28 4.85 -3.99
CA TRP A 98 10.63 4.53 -3.53
C TRP A 98 11.61 5.67 -3.82
N LYS A 99 11.64 6.14 -5.07
CA LYS A 99 12.52 7.24 -5.49
C LYS A 99 12.21 8.55 -4.76
N ALA A 100 10.93 8.89 -4.63
CA ALA A 100 10.49 10.11 -3.95
C ALA A 100 10.74 10.08 -2.43
N SER A 101 10.98 8.91 -1.84
CA SER A 101 11.29 8.79 -0.42
C SER A 101 12.72 9.20 -0.06
N GLU A 102 13.61 9.34 -1.04
CA GLU A 102 15.03 9.70 -0.84
C GLU A 102 15.74 8.83 0.22
N GLY A 103 15.29 7.58 0.38
CA GLY A 103 15.84 6.62 1.34
C GLY A 103 15.14 6.59 2.69
N SER A 104 14.13 7.42 2.96
CA SER A 104 13.29 7.34 4.17
C SER A 104 12.43 6.07 4.19
N PHE A 105 11.99 5.59 3.03
CA PHE A 105 11.29 4.32 2.93
C PHE A 105 12.30 3.15 3.05
N LYS A 106 12.09 2.23 3.99
CA LYS A 106 13.07 1.15 4.29
C LYS A 106 12.64 -0.26 3.92
N LEU A 107 11.33 -0.57 3.95
CA LEU A 107 10.81 -1.91 3.68
C LEU A 107 9.31 -1.90 3.38
N LEU A 108 8.93 -2.64 2.32
CA LEU A 108 7.56 -3.10 2.09
C LEU A 108 7.36 -4.49 2.70
N ALA A 109 6.58 -4.63 3.77
CA ALA A 109 6.19 -5.92 4.31
C ALA A 109 4.78 -6.27 3.84
N VAL A 110 4.63 -7.40 3.16
CA VAL A 110 3.34 -7.84 2.62
C VAL A 110 2.73 -8.86 3.56
N ALA A 111 1.55 -8.57 4.12
CA ALA A 111 0.78 -9.55 4.88
C ALA A 111 -0.10 -10.35 3.93
N PHE A 112 0.13 -11.68 3.87
CA PHE A 112 -0.59 -12.57 2.98
C PHE A 112 -0.79 -13.96 3.59
N SER A 113 -2.06 -14.28 3.87
CA SER A 113 -2.52 -15.51 4.52
C SER A 113 -2.58 -16.74 3.59
N GLY A 114 -1.71 -16.80 2.58
CA GLY A 114 -1.64 -17.91 1.64
C GLY A 114 -0.95 -19.17 2.19
N ASN A 115 -1.20 -20.31 1.55
CA ASN A 115 -0.39 -21.52 1.79
C ASN A 115 1.10 -21.28 1.39
N PRO A 116 2.04 -22.14 1.80
CA PRO A 116 3.47 -21.93 1.52
C PRO A 116 3.81 -21.80 0.03
N VAL A 117 3.12 -22.54 -0.85
CA VAL A 117 3.33 -22.47 -2.30
C VAL A 117 2.90 -21.12 -2.84
N SER A 118 1.69 -20.66 -2.48
CA SER A 118 1.20 -19.34 -2.86
C SER A 118 2.14 -18.24 -2.37
N ARG A 119 2.68 -18.34 -1.15
CA ARG A 119 3.66 -17.37 -0.64
C ARG A 119 4.96 -17.34 -1.45
N VAL A 120 5.48 -18.49 -1.85
CA VAL A 120 6.68 -18.56 -2.73
C VAL A 120 6.40 -17.92 -4.08
N VAL A 121 5.24 -18.22 -4.68
CA VAL A 121 4.82 -17.64 -5.97
C VAL A 121 4.65 -16.12 -5.83
N THR A 122 3.95 -15.64 -4.81
CA THR A 122 3.79 -14.20 -4.55
C THR A 122 5.15 -13.53 -4.35
N LYS A 123 6.07 -14.16 -3.60
CA LYS A 123 7.44 -13.63 -3.41
C LYS A 123 8.18 -13.49 -4.74
N PHE A 124 8.08 -14.51 -5.61
CA PHE A 124 8.68 -14.44 -6.93
C PHE A 124 8.06 -13.36 -7.81
N LEU A 125 6.72 -13.23 -7.79
CA LEU A 125 6.03 -12.20 -8.57
C LEU A 125 6.40 -10.79 -8.10
N ILE A 126 6.34 -10.53 -6.80
CA ILE A 126 6.68 -9.23 -6.21
C ILE A 126 8.15 -8.91 -6.49
N GLY A 127 9.07 -9.85 -6.28
CA GLY A 127 10.49 -9.64 -6.56
C GLY A 127 10.84 -9.44 -8.03
N ARG A 128 9.93 -9.77 -8.97
CA ARG A 128 10.08 -9.41 -10.39
C ARG A 128 9.38 -8.11 -10.76
N MET A 129 8.37 -7.72 -9.99
CA MET A 129 7.55 -6.54 -10.26
C MET A 129 8.12 -5.28 -9.60
N LEU A 130 8.70 -5.40 -8.41
CA LEU A 130 9.13 -4.28 -7.60
C LEU A 130 10.66 -4.33 -7.40
N ASP A 131 11.31 -3.19 -7.61
CA ASP A 131 12.74 -3.00 -7.35
C ASP A 131 12.95 -2.25 -6.03
N LEU A 132 12.48 -2.84 -4.93
CA LEU A 132 12.61 -2.29 -3.58
C LEU A 132 12.75 -3.41 -2.53
N PRO A 133 13.29 -3.12 -1.33
CA PRO A 133 13.34 -4.11 -0.25
C PRO A 133 11.93 -4.53 0.18
N PHE A 134 11.65 -5.83 0.15
CA PHE A 134 10.37 -6.36 0.60
C PHE A 134 10.49 -7.69 1.35
N THR A 135 9.47 -8.00 2.15
CA THR A 135 9.24 -9.33 2.73
C THR A 135 7.77 -9.73 2.57
N ILE A 136 7.47 -11.02 2.74
CA ILE A 136 6.09 -11.52 2.79
C ILE A 136 5.92 -12.31 4.08
N GLU A 137 4.99 -11.85 4.91
CA GLU A 137 4.65 -12.44 6.19
C GLU A 137 3.23 -13.01 6.16
N LYS A 138 2.91 -13.83 7.17
CA LYS A 138 1.64 -14.57 7.20
C LYS A 138 0.43 -13.69 7.49
N ASP A 139 0.65 -12.60 8.23
CA ASP A 139 -0.37 -11.70 8.76
C ASP A 139 0.24 -10.31 9.01
N VAL A 140 -0.64 -9.35 9.33
CA VAL A 140 -0.29 -7.95 9.60
C VAL A 140 0.63 -7.82 10.81
N GLU A 141 0.48 -8.66 11.83
CA GLU A 141 1.30 -8.62 13.04
C GLU A 141 2.77 -8.93 12.72
N GLN A 142 3.02 -10.05 12.03
CA GLN A 142 4.36 -10.43 11.59
C GLN A 142 4.95 -9.42 10.59
N ALA A 143 4.13 -8.90 9.67
CA ALA A 143 4.57 -7.86 8.73
C ALA A 143 4.99 -6.58 9.45
N THR A 144 4.24 -6.18 10.48
CA THR A 144 4.56 -5.02 11.33
C THR A 144 5.88 -5.24 12.08
N GLU A 145 6.08 -6.42 12.68
CA GLU A 145 7.35 -6.74 13.36
C GLU A 145 8.55 -6.74 12.40
N ALA A 146 8.37 -7.21 11.16
CA ALA A 146 9.42 -7.18 10.15
C ALA A 146 9.82 -5.74 9.78
N VAL A 147 8.85 -4.83 9.61
CA VAL A 147 9.13 -3.40 9.40
C VAL A 147 9.86 -2.82 10.61
N ARG A 148 9.33 -3.05 11.82
CA ARG A 148 9.92 -2.57 13.06
C ARG A 148 11.38 -3.00 13.23
N SER A 149 11.66 -4.28 12.98
CA SER A 149 13.01 -4.83 13.01
C SER A 149 13.93 -4.17 11.98
N ARG A 150 13.43 -3.87 10.77
CA ARG A 150 14.19 -3.16 9.74
C ARG A 150 14.53 -1.73 10.17
N LEU A 151 13.57 -1.00 10.73
CA LEU A 151 13.73 0.39 11.14
C LEU A 151 14.74 0.55 12.29
N ARG A 152 14.88 -0.47 13.15
CA ARG A 152 15.89 -0.48 14.23
C ARG A 152 17.30 -0.81 13.76
N ALA A 153 17.45 -1.42 12.60
CA ALA A 153 18.73 -1.90 12.07
C ALA A 153 19.39 -0.92 11.08
N GLY A 154 18.68 0.14 10.68
CA GLY A 154 19.17 1.19 9.79
C GLY A 154 19.45 2.47 10.55
#